data_AF-A0A934EH14-F1
#
_entry.id   AF-A0A934EH14-F1
#
_cell.length_a   1.000
_cell.length_b   1.000
_cell.length_c   1.000
_cell.angle_alpha   90.00
_cell.angle_beta   90.00
_cell.angle_gamma   90.00
#
_symmetry.space_group_name_H-M   'P 1'
#
loop_
_entity.id
_entity.type
_entity.pdbx_description
1 polymer ?
#
loop_
_entity_poly.entity_id
_entity_poly.type
_entity_poly.pdbx_seq_one_letter_code
_entity_poly.pdbx_strand_id
1 'polypeptide(L)' 'MSDETGIEAIVDEVLSKSPQEVERFRAGDAKLMGFFVGQIMKLTKGKANPKIVNELLKKKLS' A
#
# COMPACT_ATOMS: atom_id res chain seq x y z
N MET A 1 -20.47 5.16 0.22
CA MET A 1 -19.53 4.22 -0.42
C MET A 1 -18.48 5.08 -1.09
N SER A 2 -17.53 5.58 -0.31
CA SER A 2 -16.75 6.76 -0.68
C SER A 2 -15.28 6.39 -0.56
N ASP A 3 -14.59 6.34 -1.69
CA ASP A 3 -13.13 6.29 -1.88
C ASP A 3 -12.31 5.11 -1.28
N GLU A 4 -12.70 4.52 -0.16
CA GLU A 4 -11.94 3.47 0.53
C GLU A 4 -11.87 2.17 -0.26
N THR A 5 -12.98 1.73 -0.87
CA THR A 5 -13.02 0.49 -1.66
C THR A 5 -12.11 0.55 -2.89
N GLY A 6 -11.94 1.74 -3.48
CA GLY A 6 -11.03 1.94 -4.61
C GLY A 6 -9.56 1.90 -4.20
N ILE A 7 -9.23 2.47 -3.04
CA ILE A 7 -7.86 2.45 -2.51
C ILE A 7 -7.47 1.03 -2.10
N GLU A 8 -8.37 0.27 -1.48
CA GLU A 8 -8.09 -1.12 -1.09
C GLU A 8 -7.74 -2.00 -2.29
N ALA A 9 -8.47 -1.88 -3.41
CA ALA A 9 -8.16 -2.61 -4.64
C ALA A 9 -6.77 -2.24 -5.18
N ILE A 10 -6.40 -0.96 -5.13
CA ILE A 10 -5.07 -0.49 -5.56
C ILE A 10 -3.97 -1.00 -4.64
N VAL A 11 -4.21 -1.03 -3.33
CA VAL A 11 -3.28 -1.62 -2.35
C VAL A 11 -3.04 -3.09 -2.71
N ASP A 12 -4.10 -3.87 -2.90
CA ASP A 12 -4.00 -5.29 -3.25
C ASP A 12 -3.25 -5.50 -4.58
N GLU A 13 -3.50 -4.65 -5.57
CA GLU A 13 -2.78 -4.67 -6.84
C GLU A 13 -1.27 -4.38 -6.66
N VAL A 14 -0.91 -3.36 -5.88
CA VAL A 14 0.49 -2.99 -5.63
C VAL A 14 1.24 -4.10 -4.89
N LEU A 15 0.62 -4.68 -3.87
CA LEU A 15 1.19 -5.80 -3.11
C LEU A 15 1.36 -7.03 -4.00
N SER A 16 0.36 -7.35 -4.83
CA SER A 16 0.42 -8.47 -5.78
C SER A 16 1.47 -8.28 -6.86
N LYS A 17 1.73 -7.03 -7.27
CA LYS A 17 2.78 -6.69 -8.25
C LYS A 17 4.18 -6.64 -7.66
N SER A 18 4.30 -6.62 -6.33
CA SER A 18 5.57 -6.44 -5.61
C SER A 18 5.81 -7.54 -4.57
N PRO A 19 5.74 -8.84 -4.94
CA PRO A 19 5.81 -9.94 -3.99
C PRO A 19 7.14 -9.98 -3.22
N GLN A 20 8.25 -9.63 -3.87
CA GLN A 20 9.58 -9.60 -3.23
C GLN A 20 9.66 -8.53 -2.14
N GLU A 21 9.09 -7.36 -2.39
CA GLU A 21 9.01 -6.27 -1.42
C GLU A 21 8.08 -6.63 -0.26
N VAL A 22 7.00 -7.36 -0.53
CA VAL A 22 6.10 -7.86 0.53
C VAL A 22 6.86 -8.82 1.45
N GLU A 23 7.61 -9.77 0.89
CA GLU A 23 8.43 -10.70 1.65
C GLU A 23 9.49 -9.98 2.48
N ARG A 24 10.19 -9.00 1.88
CA ARG A 24 11.20 -8.20 2.60
C ARG A 24 10.59 -7.35 3.71
N PHE A 25 9.39 -6.79 3.50
CA PHE A 25 8.69 -6.05 4.55
C PHE A 25 8.32 -6.98 5.71
N ARG A 26 7.79 -8.17 5.40
CA ARG A 26 7.49 -9.21 6.39
C ARG A 26 8.75 -9.73 7.11
N ALA A 27 9.91 -9.70 6.45
CA ALA A 27 11.20 -9.99 7.05
C ALA A 27 11.74 -8.86 7.96
N GLY A 28 11.01 -7.75 8.10
CA GLY A 28 11.34 -6.65 9.01
C GLY A 28 11.89 -5.39 8.34
N ASP A 29 11.92 -5.31 7.00
CA ASP A 29 12.37 -4.11 6.28
C ASP A 29 11.28 -3.03 6.26
N ALA A 30 11.15 -2.31 7.38
CA ALA A 30 10.15 -1.25 7.57
C ALA A 30 10.25 -0.09 6.55
N LYS A 31 11.38 0.04 5.84
CA LYS A 31 11.55 1.08 4.80
C LYS A 31 10.61 0.87 3.61
N LEU A 32 10.18 -0.37 3.38
CA LEU A 32 9.26 -0.71 2.29
C LEU A 32 7.85 -0.15 2.50
N MET A 33 7.49 0.23 3.72
CA MET A 33 6.25 0.97 3.97
C MET A 33 6.19 2.25 3.13
N GLY A 34 7.27 3.04 3.13
CA GLY A 34 7.36 4.27 2.35
C GLY A 34 7.34 4.02 0.83
N PHE A 35 7.92 2.90 0.39
CA PHE A 35 7.86 2.46 -1.01
C PHE A 35 6.42 2.18 -1.45
N PHE A 36 5.67 1.38 -0.68
CA PHE A 36 4.29 1.04 -1.02
C PHE A 36 3.38 2.26 -0.99
N VAL A 37 3.52 3.13 0.03
CA VAL A 37 2.78 4.40 0.08
C VAL A 37 3.07 5.23 -1.17
N GLY A 38 4.34 5.36 -1.57
CA GLY A 38 4.73 6.09 -2.77
C GLY A 38 4.11 5.53 -4.06
N GLN A 39 4.11 4.20 -4.23
CA GLN A 39 3.49 3.52 -5.38
C GLN A 39 1.98 3.80 -5.45
N ILE A 40 1.28 3.66 -4.32
CA ILE A 40 -0.17 3.86 -4.25
C ILE A 40 -0.53 5.34 -4.48
N MET A 41 0.22 6.27 -3.90
CA MET A 41 0.04 7.70 -4.14
C MET A 41 0.27 8.06 -5.62
N LYS A 42 1.23 7.42 -6.28
CA LYS A 42 1.49 7.61 -7.71
C LYS A 42 0.35 7.07 -8.58
N LEU A 43 -0.13 5.85 -8.31
CA LEU A 43 -1.24 5.23 -9.05
C LEU A 43 -2.55 6.01 -8.89
N THR A 44 -2.80 6.51 -7.69
CA THR A 44 -3.98 7.31 -7.38
C THR A 44 -3.83 8.77 -7.82
N LYS A 45 -2.67 9.16 -8.38
CA LYS A 45 -2.33 10.55 -8.78
C LYS A 45 -2.52 11.55 -7.62
N GLY A 46 -2.16 11.14 -6.41
CA GLY A 46 -2.27 11.95 -5.20
C GLY A 46 -3.70 12.08 -4.65
N LYS A 47 -4.68 11.36 -5.20
CA LYS A 47 -6.06 11.40 -4.71
C LYS A 47 -6.27 10.58 -3.44
N ALA A 48 -5.42 9.58 -3.18
CA ALA A 48 -5.55 8.79 -1.97
C ALA A 48 -5.06 9.55 -0.74
N ASN A 49 -5.72 9.30 0.39
CA ASN A 49 -5.30 9.85 1.67
C ASN A 49 -4.14 9.01 2.22
N PRO A 50 -2.96 9.60 2.49
CA PRO A 50 -1.79 8.84 2.97
C PRO A 50 -2.01 8.19 4.33
N LYS A 51 -2.93 8.69 5.17
CA LYS A 51 -3.30 8.02 6.43
C LYS A 51 -4.05 6.72 6.16
N ILE A 52 -5.07 6.77 5.28
CA ILE A 52 -5.85 5.58 4.89
C ILE A 52 -4.96 4.53 4.23
N VAL A 53 -4.08 4.96 3.31
CA VAL A 53 -3.13 4.06 2.63
C VAL A 53 -2.22 3.36 3.63
N ASN A 54 -1.66 4.10 4.61
CA ASN A 54 -0.82 3.49 5.64
C ASN A 54 -1.57 2.46 6.49
N GLU A 55 -2.80 2.76 6.90
CA GLU A 55 -3.60 1.83 7.72
C GLU A 55 -3.98 0.57 6.93
N LEU A 56 -4.37 0.71 5.66
CA LEU A 56 -4.65 -0.43 4.78
C LEU A 56 -3.41 -1.29 4.55
N LEU A 57 -2.26 -0.68 4.27
CA LEU A 57 -1.00 -1.39 4.10
C LEU A 57 -0.61 -2.17 5.36
N LYS A 58 -0.67 -1.54 6.54
CA LYS A 58 -0.43 -2.24 7.81
C LYS A 58 -1.40 -3.40 7.99
N LYS A 59 -2.68 -3.22 7.71
CA LYS A 59 -3.69 -4.27 7.83
C LYS A 59 -3.43 -5.46 6.90
N LYS A 60 -2.92 -5.22 5.68
CA LYS A 60 -2.64 -6.26 4.67
C LYS A 60 -1.27 -6.93 4.85
N LEU A 61 -0.32 -6.22 5.46
CA LEU A 61 1.06 -6.66 5.67
C LEU A 61 1.35 -7.16 7.10
N SER A 62 0.41 -6.98 8.04
CA SER A 62 0.46 -7.55 9.39
C SER A 62 0.21 -9.06 9.39
#